data_AF-A0A1S2LP22-F1
#
_entry.id   AF-A0A1S2LP22-F1
#
_cell.length_a   1.000
_cell.length_b   1.000
_cell.length_c   1.000
_cell.angle_alpha   90.00
_cell.angle_beta   90.00
_cell.angle_gamma   90.00
#
_symmetry.space_group_name_H-M   'P 1'
#
loop_
_entity.id
_entity.type
_entity.pdbx_description
1 polymer ?
#
loop_
_entity_poly.entity_id
_entity_poly.type
_entity_poly.pdbx_seq_one_letter_code
_entity_poly.pdbx_strand_id
1 'polypeptide(L)'
;MFNNLTPKSTFVDIVTKAQEYRIFCEITLNKDRIIRYQIDYSLSTTALAKKIGKGVPYFSQLLKDLPKEEQKNPSIEYISDISYSLAIPIEELIAISITQNKSKHDDESVEKAIYQLFKLPKEVVIELDQEEEITEFQKESIQTLMSDILRYSKQDSLTIEDLNKINTAIKEMRVYSEQDLVKPALKQIFLNGKITTTKLIQALRNELKPSGRDLEIIKGRKDDYFSQKVRNLKSHKTLEKTKWAIYEEDNWKLTEKGIHFVINEGLIRIDELTTEGISHLLAVTQGSVMEAIVDDSETEHPPYIKSTKNEREYEQLAFDLFKQEIEGQFKKADTLEVYDYEIDNVKVFVKWLETSQPSLQFTEQEWYYIQEHNDKCKLFLVKNIDTNSPIYEVVQNPAKKLQAKKVIKKSISTVWSIQKQ
;
A
#
# COMPACT_ATOMS: atom_id res chain seq x y z
N MET A 1 15.16 -22.05 5.81
CA MET A 1 16.13 -21.02 6.21
C MET A 1 15.92 -19.66 5.48
N PHE A 2 14.75 -19.37 4.89
CA PHE A 2 14.53 -18.15 4.10
C PHE A 2 13.16 -17.47 4.36
N ASN A 3 12.85 -17.17 5.62
CA ASN A 3 11.56 -16.57 5.97
C ASN A 3 11.59 -15.09 6.38
N ASN A 4 12.73 -14.40 6.32
CA ASN A 4 12.81 -12.98 6.69
C ASN A 4 13.84 -12.21 5.84
N LEU A 5 13.49 -11.92 4.59
CA LEU A 5 14.32 -11.10 3.70
C LEU A 5 13.52 -9.87 3.25
N THR A 6 14.08 -8.68 3.47
CA THR A 6 13.51 -7.39 3.02
C THR A 6 13.79 -7.17 1.52
N PRO A 7 13.04 -6.32 0.80
CA PRO A 7 13.17 -6.15 -0.66
C PRO A 7 14.61 -5.87 -1.15
N LYS A 8 15.38 -5.10 -0.37
CA LYS A 8 16.80 -4.80 -0.67
C LYS A 8 17.69 -6.04 -0.69
N SER A 9 17.36 -7.07 0.11
CA SER A 9 18.12 -8.33 0.12
C SER A 9 17.84 -9.19 -1.11
N THR A 10 16.61 -9.20 -1.65
CA THR A 10 16.25 -10.06 -2.78
C THR A 10 16.98 -9.69 -4.08
N PHE A 11 17.14 -8.40 -4.38
CA PHE A 11 17.85 -7.97 -5.58
C PHE A 11 19.37 -8.16 -5.49
N VAL A 12 19.97 -7.81 -4.35
CA VAL A 12 21.41 -8.05 -4.11
C VAL A 12 21.71 -9.54 -4.18
N ASP A 13 20.87 -10.37 -3.57
CA ASP A 13 20.99 -11.83 -3.64
C ASP A 13 20.90 -12.35 -5.09
N ILE A 14 20.04 -11.77 -5.93
CA ILE A 14 19.93 -12.14 -7.35
C ILE A 14 21.19 -11.80 -8.12
N VAL A 15 21.73 -10.59 -7.95
CA VAL A 15 22.96 -10.16 -8.65
C VAL A 15 24.16 -10.96 -8.16
N THR A 16 24.29 -11.16 -6.85
CA THR A 16 25.36 -11.96 -6.24
C THR A 16 25.32 -13.40 -6.73
N LYS A 17 24.16 -14.06 -6.71
CA LYS A 17 24.03 -15.42 -7.23
C LYS A 17 24.28 -15.49 -8.74
N ALA A 18 23.81 -14.53 -9.53
CA ALA A 18 24.11 -14.50 -10.96
C ALA A 18 25.63 -14.45 -11.22
N GLN A 19 26.37 -13.67 -10.42
CA GLN A 19 27.84 -13.64 -10.46
C GLN A 19 28.46 -14.98 -10.03
N GLU A 20 27.95 -15.61 -8.96
CA GLU A 20 28.39 -16.94 -8.51
C GLU A 20 28.25 -17.99 -9.62
N TYR A 21 27.14 -17.97 -10.36
CA TYR A 21 26.87 -18.86 -11.47
C TYR A 21 27.49 -18.42 -12.80
N ARG A 22 28.27 -17.33 -12.81
CA ARG A 22 28.86 -16.72 -14.03
C ARG A 22 27.84 -16.42 -15.13
N ILE A 23 26.61 -16.10 -14.73
CA ILE A 23 25.53 -15.70 -15.63
C ILE A 23 25.72 -14.23 -15.96
N PHE A 24 25.73 -13.90 -17.25
CA PHE A 24 25.76 -12.50 -17.68
C PHE A 24 24.35 -11.91 -17.57
N CYS A 25 24.16 -11.06 -16.58
CA CYS A 25 22.93 -10.30 -16.39
C CYS A 25 23.17 -8.84 -16.83
N GLU A 26 22.40 -8.41 -17.83
CA GLU A 26 22.27 -7.01 -18.18
C GLU A 26 21.09 -6.43 -17.40
N ILE A 27 21.35 -5.40 -16.60
CA ILE A 27 20.33 -4.75 -15.78
C ILE A 27 20.05 -3.42 -16.46
N THR A 28 18.83 -3.26 -16.96
CA THR A 28 18.39 -2.03 -17.61
C THR A 28 17.36 -1.33 -16.73
N LEU A 29 17.32 0.00 -16.78
CA LEU A 29 16.26 0.77 -16.11
C LEU A 29 14.98 0.69 -16.94
N ASN A 30 13.87 0.40 -16.28
CA ASN A 30 12.53 0.44 -16.86
C ASN A 30 12.11 1.90 -17.06
N LYS A 31 12.50 2.48 -18.21
CA LYS A 31 12.23 3.88 -18.55
C LYS A 31 10.74 4.19 -18.54
N ASP A 32 9.90 3.25 -18.98
CA ASP A 32 8.44 3.43 -19.02
C ASP A 32 7.87 3.70 -17.63
N ARG A 33 8.44 3.08 -16.59
CA ARG A 33 7.99 3.29 -15.21
C ARG A 33 8.37 4.67 -14.69
N ILE A 34 9.56 5.14 -15.02
CA ILE A 34 10.01 6.50 -14.69
C ILE A 34 9.16 7.55 -15.44
N ILE A 35 8.85 7.30 -16.72
CA ILE A 35 8.01 8.17 -17.55
C ILE A 35 6.57 8.21 -17.03
N ARG A 36 5.98 7.07 -16.68
CA ARG A 36 4.63 7.02 -16.08
C ARG A 36 4.59 7.80 -14.78
N TYR A 37 5.58 7.61 -13.90
CA TYR A 37 5.69 8.40 -12.67
C TYR A 37 5.77 9.90 -12.97
N GLN A 38 6.53 10.30 -13.98
CA GLN A 38 6.59 11.70 -14.41
C GLN A 38 5.20 12.25 -14.79
N ILE A 39 4.42 11.47 -15.55
CA ILE A 39 3.08 11.82 -16.03
C ILE A 39 2.09 11.87 -14.86
N ASP A 40 2.04 10.82 -14.04
CA ASP A 40 1.07 10.66 -12.94
C ASP A 40 1.18 11.80 -11.91
N TYR A 41 2.40 12.30 -11.70
CA TYR A 41 2.66 13.40 -10.77
C TYR A 41 2.85 14.76 -11.45
N SER A 42 2.58 14.86 -12.76
CA SER A 42 2.72 16.10 -13.54
C SER A 42 4.08 16.80 -13.36
N LEU A 43 5.16 16.01 -13.27
CA LEU A 43 6.51 16.51 -13.01
C LEU A 43 7.19 16.95 -14.30
N SER A 44 7.79 18.13 -14.31
CA SER A 44 8.74 18.49 -15.38
C SER A 44 10.00 17.63 -15.28
N THR A 45 10.72 17.46 -16.39
CA THR A 45 12.00 16.74 -16.41
C THR A 45 12.99 17.33 -15.41
N THR A 46 12.96 18.65 -15.24
CA THR A 46 13.76 19.37 -14.23
C THR A 46 13.33 19.04 -12.80
N ALA A 47 12.04 18.99 -12.52
CA ALA A 47 11.52 18.62 -11.20
C ALA A 47 11.86 17.17 -10.84
N LEU A 48 11.74 16.26 -11.81
CA LEU A 48 12.08 14.85 -11.64
C LEU A 48 13.59 14.64 -11.43
N ALA A 49 14.43 15.29 -12.24
CA ALA A 49 15.88 15.25 -12.08
C ALA A 49 16.32 15.81 -10.71
N LYS A 50 15.71 16.92 -10.27
CA LYS A 50 15.94 17.49 -8.93
C LYS A 50 15.52 16.53 -7.82
N LYS A 51 14.40 15.81 -7.99
CA LYS A 51 13.90 14.82 -7.03
C LYS A 51 14.87 13.65 -6.87
N ILE A 52 15.49 13.21 -7.96
CA ILE A 52 16.49 12.12 -7.99
C ILE A 52 17.90 12.62 -7.57
N GLY A 53 18.08 13.93 -7.39
CA GLY A 53 19.38 14.51 -7.04
C GLY A 53 20.41 14.47 -8.19
N LYS A 54 19.96 14.47 -9.45
CA LYS A 54 20.83 14.45 -10.64
C LYS A 54 20.57 15.67 -11.53
N GLY A 55 21.57 16.05 -12.33
CA GLY A 55 21.44 17.16 -13.28
C GLY A 55 20.45 16.86 -14.41
N VAL A 56 19.72 17.89 -14.86
CA VAL A 56 18.77 17.81 -15.99
C VAL A 56 19.38 17.23 -17.28
N PRO A 57 20.63 17.56 -17.67
CA PRO A 57 21.24 16.99 -18.88
C PRO A 57 21.40 15.47 -18.80
N TYR A 58 21.82 14.97 -17.63
CA TYR A 58 22.01 13.55 -17.37
C TYR A 58 20.69 12.77 -17.42
N PHE A 59 19.64 13.33 -16.82
CA PHE A 59 18.32 12.71 -16.83
C PHE A 59 17.64 12.78 -18.21
N SER A 60 17.86 13.87 -18.95
CA SER A 60 17.42 13.98 -20.35
C SER A 60 18.14 12.97 -21.25
N GLN A 61 19.37 12.58 -20.90
CA GLN A 61 20.11 11.52 -21.59
C GLN A 61 19.58 10.13 -21.23
N LEU A 62 19.20 9.90 -19.97
CA LEU A 62 18.56 8.66 -19.51
C LEU A 62 17.25 8.36 -20.25
N LEU A 63 16.43 9.40 -20.48
CA LEU A 63 15.13 9.29 -21.14
C LEU A 63 15.22 9.25 -22.68
N LYS A 64 16.39 9.52 -23.28
CA LYS A 64 16.59 9.41 -24.73
C LYS A 64 16.98 7.97 -25.12
N ASP A 65 16.56 7.55 -26.30
CA ASP A 65 16.96 6.28 -26.92
C ASP A 65 18.38 6.40 -27.47
N LEU A 66 19.38 6.29 -26.59
CA LEU A 66 20.78 6.18 -27.03
C LEU A 66 21.06 4.78 -27.60
N PRO A 67 22.04 4.64 -28.52
CA PRO A 67 22.50 3.35 -29.01
C PRO A 67 22.87 2.41 -27.86
N LYS A 68 22.58 1.11 -27.99
CA LYS A 68 22.81 0.06 -26.98
C LYS A 68 24.23 0.08 -26.40
N GLU A 69 25.23 0.49 -27.19
CA GLU A 69 26.65 0.49 -26.79
C GLU A 69 27.02 1.58 -25.76
N GLU A 70 26.22 2.64 -25.62
CA GLU A 70 26.43 3.71 -24.62
C GLU A 70 25.57 3.52 -23.35
N GLN A 71 24.66 2.55 -23.34
CA GLN A 71 23.80 2.22 -22.20
C GLN A 71 24.57 1.38 -21.17
N LYS A 72 25.51 2.00 -20.45
CA LYS A 72 26.20 1.32 -19.34
C LYS A 72 25.19 0.85 -18.29
N ASN A 73 25.34 -0.40 -17.83
CA ASN A 73 24.64 -0.98 -16.67
C ASN A 73 24.61 0.06 -15.53
N PRO A 74 23.45 0.64 -15.18
CA PRO A 74 23.33 1.54 -14.04
C PRO A 74 23.81 0.84 -12.77
N SER A 75 24.57 1.56 -11.93
CA SER A 75 25.01 0.99 -10.66
C SER A 75 23.80 0.68 -9.77
N ILE A 76 23.93 -0.32 -8.91
CA ILE A 76 22.87 -0.68 -7.95
C ILE A 76 22.54 0.51 -7.04
N GLU A 77 23.56 1.26 -6.61
CA GLU A 77 23.41 2.51 -5.86
C GLU A 77 22.52 3.50 -6.62
N TYR A 78 22.74 3.65 -7.92
CA TYR A 78 21.94 4.56 -8.75
C TYR A 78 20.49 4.12 -8.89
N ILE A 79 20.23 2.83 -9.08
CA ILE A 79 18.85 2.29 -9.11
C ILE A 79 18.17 2.49 -7.76
N SER A 80 18.91 2.28 -6.66
CA SER A 80 18.42 2.49 -5.29
C SER A 80 18.10 3.97 -5.04
N ASP A 81 18.92 4.89 -5.53
CA ASP A 81 18.68 6.33 -5.41
C ASP A 81 17.39 6.75 -6.15
N ILE A 82 17.16 6.23 -7.36
CA ILE A 82 15.92 6.47 -8.12
C ILE A 82 14.72 5.88 -7.38
N SER A 83 14.83 4.62 -6.95
CA SER A 83 13.78 3.93 -6.20
C SER A 83 13.35 4.71 -4.97
N TYR A 84 14.33 5.12 -4.17
CA TYR A 84 14.11 5.90 -2.97
C TYR A 84 13.49 7.27 -3.28
N SER A 85 14.06 8.00 -4.25
CA SER A 85 13.62 9.35 -4.61
C SER A 85 12.21 9.40 -5.17
N LEU A 86 11.80 8.36 -5.90
CA LEU A 86 10.49 8.27 -6.53
C LEU A 86 9.48 7.48 -5.68
N ALA A 87 9.92 6.82 -4.60
CA ALA A 87 9.13 5.84 -3.88
C ALA A 87 8.55 4.74 -4.80
N ILE A 88 9.34 4.32 -5.81
CA ILE A 88 8.99 3.22 -6.70
C ILE A 88 9.82 1.99 -6.26
N PRO A 89 9.21 0.83 -6.01
CA PRO A 89 9.96 -0.39 -5.68
C PRO A 89 11.07 -0.68 -6.73
N ILE A 90 12.24 -1.14 -6.29
CA ILE A 90 13.39 -1.42 -7.17
C ILE A 90 12.98 -2.40 -8.28
N GLU A 91 12.14 -3.36 -7.95
CA GLU A 91 11.63 -4.41 -8.84
C GLU A 91 10.81 -3.84 -10.01
N GLU A 92 10.13 -2.70 -9.79
CA GLU A 92 9.42 -1.99 -10.85
C GLU A 92 10.34 -1.11 -11.69
N LEU A 93 11.52 -0.74 -11.18
CA LEU A 93 12.47 0.13 -11.87
C LEU A 93 13.48 -0.59 -12.75
N ILE A 94 13.58 -1.92 -12.64
CA ILE A 94 14.57 -2.71 -13.37
C ILE A 94 13.91 -3.64 -14.38
N ALA A 95 14.61 -3.87 -15.48
CA ALA A 95 14.40 -4.99 -16.38
C ALA A 95 15.72 -5.77 -16.46
N ILE A 96 15.67 -7.06 -16.12
CA ILE A 96 16.84 -7.94 -16.13
C ILE A 96 16.79 -8.76 -17.43
N SER A 97 17.80 -8.59 -18.27
CA SER A 97 18.02 -9.44 -19.44
C SER A 97 19.16 -10.40 -19.12
N ILE A 98 18.90 -11.70 -19.24
CA ILE A 98 19.90 -12.74 -19.00
C ILE A 98 20.35 -13.26 -20.35
N THR A 99 21.64 -13.12 -20.65
CA THR A 99 22.23 -13.62 -21.89
C THR A 99 23.14 -14.79 -21.57
N GLN A 100 22.79 -15.99 -22.02
CA GLN A 100 23.64 -17.15 -21.87
C GLN A 100 24.95 -16.97 -22.67
N ASN A 101 26.08 -17.10 -21.98
CA ASN A 101 27.36 -17.21 -22.65
C ASN A 101 27.51 -18.67 -23.12
N LYS A 102 27.58 -18.91 -24.44
CA LYS A 102 27.59 -20.25 -25.07
C LYS A 102 28.83 -21.13 -24.75
N SER A 103 29.54 -20.89 -23.65
CA SER A 103 30.75 -21.63 -23.31
C SER A 103 30.52 -22.71 -22.23
N LYS A 104 30.59 -23.98 -22.66
CA LYS A 104 31.06 -25.18 -21.92
C LYS A 104 30.43 -25.58 -20.57
N HIS A 105 29.31 -25.00 -20.15
CA HIS A 105 28.57 -25.53 -18.99
C HIS A 105 27.24 -26.16 -19.39
N ASP A 106 26.88 -27.21 -18.66
CA ASP A 106 25.70 -28.05 -18.86
C ASP A 106 24.43 -27.19 -18.73
N ASP A 107 23.63 -27.10 -19.80
CA ASP A 107 22.44 -26.22 -19.91
C ASP A 107 21.49 -26.40 -18.71
N GLU A 108 21.40 -27.63 -18.19
CA GLU A 108 20.54 -28.00 -17.06
C GLU A 108 20.94 -27.31 -15.74
N SER A 109 22.21 -26.97 -15.55
CA SER A 109 22.72 -26.33 -14.33
C SER A 109 22.40 -24.83 -14.28
N VAL A 110 22.48 -24.16 -15.44
CA VAL A 110 22.16 -22.73 -15.58
C VAL A 110 20.65 -22.52 -15.47
N GLU A 111 19.86 -23.39 -16.09
CA GLU A 111 18.40 -23.34 -16.01
C GLU A 111 17.92 -23.55 -14.56
N LYS A 112 18.44 -24.57 -13.86
CA LYS A 112 18.16 -24.79 -12.43
C LYS A 112 18.56 -23.60 -11.55
N ALA A 113 19.68 -22.94 -11.84
CA ALA A 113 20.13 -21.75 -11.11
C ALA A 113 19.15 -20.59 -11.31
N ILE A 114 18.70 -20.32 -12.54
CA ILE A 114 17.69 -19.29 -12.86
C ILE A 114 16.37 -19.58 -12.13
N TYR A 115 15.88 -20.83 -12.14
CA TYR A 115 14.68 -21.21 -11.39
C TYR A 115 14.81 -20.98 -9.87
N GLN A 116 15.96 -21.33 -9.29
CA GLN A 116 16.22 -21.12 -7.86
C GLN A 116 16.40 -19.63 -7.49
N LEU A 117 16.93 -18.83 -8.40
CA LEU A 117 17.19 -17.40 -8.25
C LEU A 117 15.89 -16.58 -8.21
N PHE A 118 14.94 -16.89 -9.08
CA PHE A 118 13.74 -16.06 -9.27
C PHE A 118 12.49 -16.61 -8.59
N LYS A 119 12.59 -17.76 -7.89
CA LYS A 119 11.43 -18.52 -7.39
C LYS A 119 10.34 -18.66 -8.46
N LEU A 120 10.74 -18.71 -9.73
CA LEU A 120 9.82 -19.00 -10.82
C LEU A 120 9.31 -20.42 -10.56
N PRO A 121 7.99 -20.65 -10.60
CA PRO A 121 7.41 -21.93 -10.24
C PRO A 121 8.04 -23.02 -11.12
N LYS A 122 8.90 -23.80 -10.48
CA LYS A 122 9.60 -24.92 -11.08
C LYS A 122 8.61 -26.06 -11.10
N GLU A 123 7.97 -26.26 -12.25
CA GLU A 123 6.87 -27.21 -12.45
C GLU A 123 5.68 -26.90 -11.53
N VAL A 124 4.53 -26.62 -12.13
CA VAL A 124 3.26 -26.82 -11.45
C VAL A 124 3.09 -28.34 -11.27
N VAL A 125 3.80 -28.91 -10.29
CA VAL A 125 3.32 -30.12 -9.64
C VAL A 125 2.15 -29.64 -8.81
N ILE A 126 0.95 -29.82 -9.36
CA ILE A 126 -0.27 -29.72 -8.60
C ILE A 126 -0.22 -30.89 -7.61
N GLU A 127 0.31 -30.66 -6.41
CA GLU A 127 -0.22 -31.38 -5.26
C GLU A 127 -1.66 -30.89 -5.12
N LEU A 128 -2.56 -31.59 -5.80
CA LEU A 128 -4.00 -31.48 -5.62
C LEU A 128 -4.26 -31.95 -4.20
N ASP A 129 -4.21 -31.01 -3.26
CA ASP A 129 -4.86 -31.20 -1.98
C ASP A 129 -6.36 -31.20 -2.27
N GLN A 130 -6.84 -32.43 -2.51
CA GLN A 130 -8.18 -32.87 -2.94
C GLN A 130 -8.41 -32.87 -4.46
N GLU A 131 -8.83 -34.04 -4.95
CA GLU A 131 -9.16 -34.37 -6.35
C GLU A 131 -10.21 -33.43 -6.95
N GLU A 132 -9.81 -32.28 -7.49
CA GLU A 132 -10.62 -31.56 -8.48
C GLU A 132 -10.10 -31.93 -9.88
N GLU A 133 -10.90 -32.71 -10.62
CA GLU A 133 -10.64 -33.00 -12.04
C GLU A 133 -10.45 -31.67 -12.81
N ILE A 134 -9.30 -31.57 -13.48
CA ILE A 134 -9.06 -30.58 -14.53
C ILE A 134 -10.01 -30.92 -15.68
N THR A 135 -10.89 -29.98 -16.06
CA THR A 135 -11.86 -30.21 -17.14
C THR A 135 -11.14 -30.39 -18.48
N GLU A 136 -11.70 -31.15 -19.42
CA GLU A 136 -11.13 -31.29 -20.77
C GLU A 136 -10.94 -29.92 -21.46
N PHE A 137 -11.83 -28.96 -21.19
CA PHE A 137 -11.69 -27.59 -21.67
C PHE A 137 -10.46 -26.86 -21.09
N GLN A 138 -10.16 -27.06 -19.80
CA GLN A 138 -8.94 -26.52 -19.19
C GLN A 138 -7.70 -27.21 -19.74
N LYS A 139 -7.74 -28.52 -20.01
CA LYS A 139 -6.63 -29.22 -20.66
C LYS A 139 -6.39 -28.67 -22.06
N GLU A 140 -7.44 -28.45 -22.85
CA GLU A 140 -7.36 -27.89 -24.20
C GLU A 140 -6.87 -26.42 -24.18
N SER A 141 -7.33 -25.61 -23.23
CA SER A 141 -6.90 -24.22 -23.05
C SER A 141 -5.46 -24.12 -22.56
N ILE A 142 -5.05 -24.96 -21.61
CA ILE A 142 -3.66 -25.09 -21.15
C ILE A 142 -2.78 -25.60 -22.29
N GLN A 143 -3.21 -26.60 -23.05
CA GLN A 143 -2.46 -27.11 -24.20
C GLN A 143 -2.32 -26.05 -25.29
N THR A 144 -3.36 -25.26 -25.56
CA THR A 144 -3.31 -24.13 -26.49
C THR A 144 -2.34 -23.06 -26.00
N LEU A 145 -2.47 -22.64 -24.74
CA LEU A 145 -1.57 -21.66 -24.12
C LEU A 145 -0.12 -22.16 -24.10
N MET A 146 0.12 -23.43 -23.76
CA MET A 146 1.46 -24.04 -23.77
C MET A 146 2.01 -24.14 -25.19
N SER A 147 1.17 -24.44 -26.18
CA SER A 147 1.57 -24.48 -27.60
C SER A 147 1.92 -23.10 -28.12
N ASP A 148 1.16 -22.08 -27.73
CA ASP A 148 1.43 -20.69 -28.08
C ASP A 148 2.69 -20.20 -27.37
N ILE A 149 2.85 -20.45 -26.06
CA ILE A 149 4.08 -20.14 -25.32
C ILE A 149 5.30 -20.84 -25.95
N LEU A 150 5.19 -22.11 -26.34
CA LEU A 150 6.25 -22.87 -27.00
C LEU A 150 6.54 -22.41 -28.43
N ARG A 151 5.54 -21.86 -29.12
CA ARG A 151 5.69 -21.24 -30.44
C ARG A 151 6.39 -19.89 -30.33
N TYR A 152 6.01 -19.11 -29.34
CA TYR A 152 6.57 -17.79 -29.07
C TYR A 152 7.97 -17.84 -28.46
N SER A 153 8.29 -18.85 -27.64
CA SER A 153 9.64 -19.04 -27.10
C SER A 153 10.68 -19.44 -28.15
N LYS A 154 10.24 -19.86 -29.34
CA LYS A 154 11.09 -20.15 -30.51
C LYS A 154 11.30 -18.94 -31.43
N GLN A 155 10.67 -17.80 -31.17
CA GLN A 155 10.91 -16.56 -31.89
C GLN A 155 11.97 -15.71 -31.18
N ASP A 156 12.86 -15.06 -31.94
CA ASP A 156 13.95 -14.24 -31.41
C ASP A 156 13.49 -13.01 -30.58
N SER A 157 12.20 -12.64 -30.66
CA SER A 157 11.59 -11.62 -29.80
C SER A 157 10.06 -11.72 -29.79
N LEU A 158 9.45 -11.57 -28.61
CA LEU A 158 8.00 -11.44 -28.41
C LEU A 158 7.54 -10.02 -28.73
N THR A 159 6.46 -9.87 -29.51
CA THR A 159 5.87 -8.54 -29.74
C THR A 159 4.94 -8.13 -28.59
N ILE A 160 4.65 -6.82 -28.48
CA ILE A 160 3.64 -6.31 -27.53
C ILE A 160 2.26 -6.94 -27.78
N GLU A 161 1.94 -7.24 -29.05
CA GLU A 161 0.68 -7.90 -29.41
C GLU A 161 0.60 -9.33 -28.87
N ASP A 162 1.70 -10.08 -28.92
CA ASP A 162 1.77 -11.44 -28.40
C ASP A 162 1.66 -11.47 -26.87
N LEU A 163 2.32 -10.53 -26.18
CA LEU A 163 2.17 -10.36 -24.73
C LEU A 163 0.74 -10.02 -24.32
N ASN A 164 0.03 -9.21 -25.11
CA ASN A 164 -1.37 -8.88 -24.85
C ASN A 164 -2.29 -10.10 -25.07
N LYS A 165 -2.02 -10.94 -26.08
CA LYS A 165 -2.77 -12.20 -26.30
C LYS A 165 -2.57 -13.17 -25.14
N ILE A 166 -1.33 -13.35 -24.68
CA ILE A 166 -1.00 -14.20 -23.53
C ILE A 166 -1.68 -13.67 -22.26
N ASN A 167 -1.60 -12.37 -21.98
CA ASN A 167 -2.27 -11.76 -20.84
C ASN A 167 -3.79 -11.91 -20.90
N THR A 168 -4.39 -11.81 -22.08
CA THR A 168 -5.82 -12.02 -22.29
C THR A 168 -6.19 -13.48 -22.00
N ALA A 169 -5.44 -14.44 -22.55
CA ALA A 169 -5.65 -15.86 -22.30
C ALA A 169 -5.49 -16.23 -20.81
N ILE A 170 -4.46 -15.72 -20.13
CA ILE A 170 -4.25 -15.92 -18.69
C ILE A 170 -5.43 -15.35 -17.89
N LYS A 171 -5.93 -14.17 -18.28
CA LYS A 171 -7.09 -13.55 -17.63
C LYS A 171 -8.36 -14.38 -17.85
N GLU A 172 -8.57 -14.90 -19.06
CA GLU A 172 -9.70 -15.76 -19.40
C GLU A 172 -9.67 -17.10 -18.65
N MET A 173 -8.46 -17.59 -18.33
CA MET A 173 -8.23 -18.80 -17.54
C MET A 173 -8.30 -18.59 -16.01
N ARG A 174 -8.42 -17.34 -15.54
CA ARG A 174 -8.45 -17.07 -14.11
C ARG A 174 -9.73 -17.64 -13.49
N VAL A 175 -9.55 -18.57 -12.55
CA VAL A 175 -10.62 -19.16 -11.76
C VAL A 175 -10.58 -18.56 -10.36
N TYR A 176 -11.66 -17.94 -9.90
CA TYR A 176 -11.75 -17.37 -8.57
C TYR A 176 -11.83 -18.47 -7.50
N SER A 177 -11.08 -18.36 -6.41
CA SER A 177 -11.30 -19.15 -5.19
C SER A 177 -12.35 -18.48 -4.30
N GLU A 178 -12.87 -19.20 -3.30
CA GLU A 178 -13.77 -18.58 -2.30
C GLU A 178 -13.09 -17.44 -1.52
N GLN A 179 -11.78 -17.54 -1.27
CA GLN A 179 -11.01 -16.50 -0.58
C GLN A 179 -10.87 -15.23 -1.41
N ASP A 180 -10.73 -15.35 -2.72
CA ASP A 180 -10.70 -14.20 -3.63
C ASP A 180 -11.99 -13.38 -3.57
N LEU A 181 -13.11 -14.00 -3.18
CA LEU A 181 -14.42 -13.36 -3.11
C LEU A 181 -14.66 -12.62 -1.79
N VAL A 182 -13.84 -12.83 -0.76
CA VAL A 182 -14.09 -12.28 0.59
C VAL A 182 -14.09 -10.74 0.58
N LYS A 183 -13.00 -10.11 0.12
CA LYS A 183 -12.91 -8.63 0.11
C LYS A 183 -13.96 -8.00 -0.83
N PRO A 184 -14.14 -8.46 -2.08
CA PRO A 184 -15.21 -7.99 -2.95
C PRO A 184 -16.60 -8.15 -2.33
N ALA A 185 -16.89 -9.27 -1.66
CA ALA A 185 -18.18 -9.49 -1.03
C ALA A 185 -18.44 -8.49 0.10
N LEU A 186 -17.45 -8.26 0.98
CA LEU A 186 -17.58 -7.27 2.06
C LEU A 186 -17.81 -5.85 1.53
N LYS A 187 -17.09 -5.47 0.46
CA LYS A 187 -17.32 -4.21 -0.25
C LYS A 187 -18.76 -4.10 -0.76
N GLN A 188 -19.27 -5.13 -1.44
CA GLN A 188 -20.64 -5.09 -1.98
C GLN A 188 -21.70 -5.09 -0.87
N ILE A 189 -21.49 -5.80 0.25
CA ILE A 189 -22.40 -5.73 1.40
C ILE A 189 -22.37 -4.33 2.01
N PHE A 190 -21.19 -3.71 2.16
CA PHE A 190 -21.05 -2.34 2.65
C PHE A 190 -21.84 -1.34 1.82
N LEU A 191 -21.69 -1.39 0.49
CA LEU A 191 -22.33 -0.46 -0.43
C LEU A 191 -23.85 -0.65 -0.52
N ASN A 192 -24.38 -1.82 -0.16
CA ASN A 192 -25.81 -2.10 -0.27
C ASN A 192 -26.54 -2.13 1.09
N GLY A 193 -25.82 -2.05 2.22
CA GLY A 193 -26.38 -2.16 3.57
C GLY A 193 -26.81 -3.59 3.91
N LYS A 194 -27.92 -4.02 3.30
CA LYS A 194 -28.43 -5.41 3.32
C LYS A 194 -28.51 -5.95 1.89
N ILE A 195 -27.95 -7.13 1.64
CA ILE A 195 -27.94 -7.72 0.29
C ILE A 195 -28.23 -9.22 0.29
N THR A 196 -29.18 -9.67 -0.55
CA THR A 196 -29.44 -11.10 -0.73
C THR A 196 -28.30 -11.78 -1.46
N THR A 197 -28.14 -13.10 -1.29
CA THR A 197 -27.11 -13.86 -2.02
C THR A 197 -27.25 -13.71 -3.55
N THR A 198 -28.48 -13.64 -4.07
CA THR A 198 -28.74 -13.44 -5.50
C THR A 198 -28.23 -12.09 -5.99
N LYS A 199 -28.50 -11.00 -5.25
CA LYS A 199 -27.99 -9.67 -5.59
C LYS A 199 -26.47 -9.59 -5.43
N LEU A 200 -25.92 -10.25 -4.43
CA LEU A 200 -24.47 -10.33 -4.21
C LEU A 200 -23.77 -11.03 -5.39
N ILE A 201 -24.33 -12.13 -5.90
CA ILE A 201 -23.81 -12.79 -7.12
C ILE A 201 -23.77 -11.82 -8.30
N GLN A 202 -24.85 -11.06 -8.53
CA GLN A 202 -24.91 -10.10 -9.63
C GLN A 202 -23.89 -8.97 -9.47
N ALA A 203 -23.77 -8.41 -8.27
CA ALA A 203 -22.82 -7.36 -7.97
C ALA A 203 -21.37 -7.84 -8.17
N LEU A 204 -21.04 -9.02 -7.67
CA LEU A 204 -19.71 -9.62 -7.83
C LEU A 204 -19.38 -9.97 -9.27
N ARG A 205 -20.36 -10.39 -10.09
CA ARG A 205 -20.13 -10.59 -11.53
C ARG A 205 -19.77 -9.30 -12.25
N ASN A 206 -20.47 -8.22 -11.93
CA ASN A 206 -20.23 -6.94 -12.57
C ASN A 206 -18.85 -6.38 -12.21
N GLU A 207 -18.43 -6.57 -10.95
CA GLU A 207 -17.12 -6.12 -10.46
C GLU A 207 -15.96 -7.02 -10.96
N LEU A 208 -16.08 -8.33 -10.77
CA LEU A 208 -14.98 -9.28 -11.00
C LEU A 208 -14.91 -9.81 -12.44
N LYS A 209 -16.01 -9.71 -13.20
CA LYS A 209 -16.12 -10.18 -14.60
C LYS A 209 -15.54 -11.58 -14.79
N PRO A 210 -16.10 -12.62 -14.13
CA PRO A 210 -15.60 -13.99 -14.24
C PRO A 210 -15.67 -14.51 -15.68
N SER A 211 -14.80 -15.47 -16.00
CA SER A 211 -14.62 -16.07 -17.33
C SER A 211 -14.26 -17.55 -17.23
N GLY A 212 -14.25 -18.26 -18.36
CA GLY A 212 -13.83 -19.67 -18.42
C GLY A 212 -14.65 -20.57 -17.49
N ARG A 213 -13.97 -21.42 -16.70
CA ARG A 213 -14.58 -22.41 -15.80
C ARG A 213 -15.56 -21.80 -14.80
N ASP A 214 -15.36 -20.55 -14.39
CA ASP A 214 -16.27 -19.86 -13.49
C ASP A 214 -17.68 -19.67 -14.08
N LEU A 215 -17.81 -19.64 -15.41
CA LEU A 215 -19.09 -19.53 -16.11
C LEU A 215 -19.68 -20.88 -16.55
N GLU A 216 -18.97 -21.99 -16.33
CA GLU A 216 -19.46 -23.33 -16.65
C GLU A 216 -20.58 -23.73 -15.68
N ILE A 217 -21.70 -24.21 -16.23
CA ILE A 217 -22.83 -24.72 -15.45
C ILE A 217 -22.44 -26.03 -14.76
N ILE A 218 -22.66 -26.11 -13.45
CA ILE A 218 -22.38 -27.34 -12.69
C ILE A 218 -23.43 -28.40 -13.05
N LYS A 219 -22.97 -29.61 -13.41
CA LYS A 219 -23.84 -30.72 -13.81
C LYS A 219 -24.91 -31.01 -12.75
N GLY A 220 -26.17 -30.97 -13.15
CA GLY A 220 -27.31 -31.21 -12.25
C GLY A 220 -27.71 -30.00 -11.38
N ARG A 221 -27.10 -28.84 -11.57
CA ARG A 221 -27.47 -27.58 -10.89
C ARG A 221 -27.84 -26.50 -11.91
N LYS A 222 -28.51 -25.46 -11.42
CA LYS A 222 -28.75 -24.21 -12.17
C LYS A 222 -27.66 -23.15 -11.96
N ASP A 223 -26.73 -23.41 -11.03
CA ASP A 223 -25.61 -22.52 -10.72
C ASP A 223 -24.42 -22.85 -11.65
N ASP A 224 -23.64 -21.83 -12.02
CA ASP A 224 -22.27 -22.01 -12.52
C ASP A 224 -21.26 -22.06 -11.37
N TYR A 225 -20.01 -22.40 -11.65
CA TYR A 225 -18.97 -22.47 -10.62
C TYR A 225 -18.78 -21.16 -9.85
N PHE A 226 -18.87 -19.99 -10.51
CA PHE A 226 -18.76 -18.70 -9.84
C PHE A 226 -19.89 -18.45 -8.84
N SER A 227 -21.14 -18.57 -9.29
CA SER A 227 -22.30 -18.39 -8.42
C SER A 227 -22.33 -19.42 -7.30
N GLN A 228 -21.84 -20.64 -7.55
CA GLN A 228 -21.66 -21.64 -6.51
C GLN A 228 -20.67 -21.19 -5.44
N LYS A 229 -19.50 -20.65 -5.83
CA LYS A 229 -18.51 -20.14 -4.87
C LYS A 229 -19.04 -18.96 -4.04
N VAL A 230 -19.80 -18.05 -4.67
CA VAL A 230 -20.47 -16.97 -3.92
C VAL A 230 -21.51 -17.53 -2.95
N ARG A 231 -22.27 -18.57 -3.32
CA ARG A 231 -23.18 -19.26 -2.39
C ARG A 231 -22.42 -19.97 -1.27
N ASN A 232 -21.23 -20.50 -1.56
CA ASN A 232 -20.40 -21.19 -0.59
C ASN A 232 -19.97 -20.27 0.55
N LEU A 233 -19.83 -18.96 0.32
CA LEU A 233 -19.60 -17.97 1.39
C LEU A 233 -20.65 -18.07 2.52
N LYS A 234 -21.91 -18.40 2.17
CA LYS A 234 -23.00 -18.66 3.13
C LYS A 234 -22.89 -20.05 3.74
N SER A 235 -22.86 -21.10 2.92
CA SER A 235 -22.90 -22.49 3.43
C SER A 235 -21.67 -22.84 4.27
N HIS A 236 -20.50 -22.27 3.95
CA HIS A 236 -19.26 -22.45 4.72
C HIS A 236 -19.10 -21.44 5.86
N LYS A 237 -20.05 -20.51 6.00
CA LYS A 237 -20.04 -19.42 7.01
C LYS A 237 -18.76 -18.58 6.94
N THR A 238 -18.22 -18.37 5.76
CA THR A 238 -16.86 -17.81 5.59
C THR A 238 -16.76 -16.38 6.13
N LEU A 239 -17.75 -15.54 5.87
CA LEU A 239 -17.80 -14.17 6.40
C LEU A 239 -18.26 -14.11 7.87
N GLU A 240 -19.02 -15.10 8.34
CA GLU A 240 -19.50 -15.18 9.73
C GLU A 240 -18.41 -15.69 10.67
N LYS A 241 -17.58 -16.65 10.23
CA LYS A 241 -16.42 -17.16 10.98
C LYS A 241 -15.42 -16.06 11.32
N THR A 242 -15.21 -15.10 10.39
CA THR A 242 -14.38 -13.92 10.64
C THR A 242 -15.07 -12.85 11.48
N LYS A 243 -16.39 -13.00 11.69
CA LYS A 243 -17.28 -12.03 12.35
C LYS A 243 -17.39 -10.70 11.61
N TRP A 244 -17.12 -10.68 10.30
CA TRP A 244 -17.21 -9.45 9.49
C TRP A 244 -18.62 -9.24 8.92
N ALA A 245 -19.35 -10.32 8.62
CA ALA A 245 -20.74 -10.23 8.21
C ALA A 245 -21.57 -11.27 8.94
N ILE A 246 -22.86 -11.01 9.02
CA ILE A 246 -23.89 -11.94 9.50
C ILE A 246 -24.90 -12.15 8.37
N TYR A 247 -25.51 -13.34 8.33
CA TYR A 247 -26.59 -13.64 7.39
C TYR A 247 -27.90 -13.87 8.13
N GLU A 248 -28.82 -12.91 8.03
CA GLU A 248 -30.10 -12.91 8.73
C GLU A 248 -31.22 -12.45 7.79
N GLU A 249 -32.43 -12.99 7.96
CA GLU A 249 -33.60 -12.60 7.15
C GLU A 249 -33.33 -12.67 5.63
N ASP A 250 -32.63 -13.71 5.18
CA ASP A 250 -32.19 -13.91 3.80
C ASP A 250 -31.23 -12.84 3.22
N ASN A 251 -30.64 -12.01 4.08
CA ASN A 251 -29.74 -10.94 3.70
C ASN A 251 -28.38 -11.02 4.43
N TRP A 252 -27.33 -10.70 3.70
CA TRP A 252 -26.03 -10.35 4.28
C TRP A 252 -26.07 -8.93 4.84
N LYS A 253 -25.52 -8.75 6.03
CA LYS A 253 -25.27 -7.44 6.65
C LYS A 253 -23.87 -7.45 7.27
N LEU A 254 -23.16 -6.32 7.20
CA LEU A 254 -21.91 -6.18 7.94
C LEU A 254 -22.17 -6.01 9.44
N THR A 255 -21.28 -6.60 10.23
CA THR A 255 -21.14 -6.26 11.65
C THR A 255 -20.34 -4.95 11.78
N GLU A 256 -20.29 -4.37 12.96
CA GLU A 256 -19.39 -3.23 13.25
C GLU A 256 -17.93 -3.57 12.90
N LYS A 257 -17.47 -4.77 13.30
CA LYS A 257 -16.13 -5.28 12.96
C LYS A 257 -15.91 -5.33 11.44
N GLY A 258 -16.90 -5.76 10.67
CA GLY A 258 -16.84 -5.77 9.21
C GLY A 258 -16.78 -4.39 8.59
N ILE A 259 -17.56 -3.44 9.12
CA ILE A 259 -17.52 -2.04 8.68
C ILE A 259 -16.12 -1.45 8.92
N HIS A 260 -15.56 -1.64 10.12
CA HIS A 260 -14.21 -1.18 10.43
C HIS A 260 -13.16 -1.81 9.51
N PHE A 261 -13.27 -3.10 9.23
CA PHE A 261 -12.35 -3.78 8.31
C PHE A 261 -12.39 -3.17 6.90
N VAL A 262 -13.59 -2.98 6.34
CA VAL A 262 -13.78 -2.38 5.00
C VAL A 262 -13.18 -0.97 4.91
N ILE A 263 -13.34 -0.16 5.97
CA ILE A 263 -12.79 1.19 6.04
C ILE A 263 -11.27 1.17 6.17
N ASN A 264 -10.72 0.38 7.10
CA ASN A 264 -9.29 0.36 7.40
C ASN A 264 -8.45 -0.21 6.26
N GLU A 265 -8.99 -1.18 5.53
CA GLU A 265 -8.33 -1.76 4.35
C GLU A 265 -8.48 -0.88 3.09
N GLY A 266 -9.20 0.25 3.18
CA GLY A 266 -9.38 1.16 2.05
C GLY A 266 -10.12 0.53 0.87
N LEU A 267 -11.06 -0.39 1.13
CA LEU A 267 -11.74 -1.13 0.06
C LEU A 267 -12.73 -0.29 -0.77
N ILE A 268 -13.11 0.89 -0.26
CA ILE A 268 -14.14 1.75 -0.86
C ILE A 268 -13.50 3.06 -1.30
N ARG A 269 -13.70 3.43 -2.56
CA ARG A 269 -13.36 4.77 -3.03
C ARG A 269 -14.50 5.75 -2.71
N ILE A 270 -14.16 7.03 -2.53
CA ILE A 270 -15.15 8.07 -2.21
C ILE A 270 -16.24 8.18 -3.29
N ASP A 271 -15.87 8.00 -4.56
CA ASP A 271 -16.79 8.05 -5.70
C ASP A 271 -17.67 6.80 -5.86
N GLU A 272 -17.41 5.74 -5.08
CA GLU A 272 -18.23 4.51 -5.05
C GLU A 272 -19.28 4.54 -3.93
N LEU A 273 -19.26 5.55 -3.04
CA LEU A 273 -20.12 5.59 -1.86
C LEU A 273 -21.60 5.75 -2.23
N THR A 274 -22.41 4.80 -1.79
CA THR A 274 -23.87 4.87 -1.83
C THR A 274 -24.41 5.55 -0.58
N THR A 275 -25.71 5.88 -0.56
CA THR A 275 -26.41 6.37 0.64
C THR A 275 -26.24 5.42 1.84
N GLU A 276 -26.25 4.11 1.60
CA GLU A 276 -26.03 3.12 2.67
C GLU A 276 -24.58 3.09 3.13
N GLY A 277 -23.63 3.16 2.21
CA GLY A 277 -22.21 3.30 2.55
C GLY A 277 -21.94 4.55 3.39
N ILE A 278 -22.57 5.68 3.05
CA ILE A 278 -22.52 6.92 3.83
C ILE A 278 -23.14 6.71 5.21
N SER A 279 -24.29 6.05 5.30
CA SER A 279 -24.97 5.78 6.57
C SER A 279 -24.11 4.91 7.50
N HIS A 280 -23.45 3.88 6.97
CA HIS A 280 -22.48 3.08 7.72
C HIS A 280 -21.29 3.92 8.21
N LEU A 281 -20.75 4.81 7.37
CA LEU A 281 -19.66 5.71 7.78
C LEU A 281 -20.12 6.64 8.91
N LEU A 282 -21.33 7.19 8.82
CA LEU A 282 -21.89 8.08 9.83
C LEU A 282 -22.15 7.35 11.14
N ALA A 283 -22.71 6.14 11.09
CA ALA A 283 -22.99 5.31 12.27
C ALA A 283 -21.71 5.00 13.06
N VAL A 284 -20.60 4.67 12.38
CA VAL A 284 -19.32 4.48 13.05
C VAL A 284 -18.81 5.78 13.68
N THR A 285 -18.95 6.92 12.98
CA THR A 285 -18.52 8.21 13.53
C THR A 285 -19.40 8.71 14.69
N GLN A 286 -20.68 8.34 14.73
CA GLN A 286 -21.63 8.76 15.77
C GLN A 286 -21.65 7.79 16.96
N GLY A 287 -21.43 6.49 16.74
CA GLY A 287 -21.30 5.49 17.81
C GLY A 287 -20.07 5.73 18.69
N SER A 288 -18.95 6.16 18.09
CA SER A 288 -17.78 6.66 18.82
C SER A 288 -18.02 7.94 19.63
N VAL A 289 -19.15 8.63 19.43
CA VAL A 289 -19.58 9.82 20.20
C VAL A 289 -20.59 9.45 21.30
N MET A 290 -21.34 8.34 21.16
CA MET A 290 -22.37 7.89 22.11
C MET A 290 -21.82 7.03 23.27
N GLU A 291 -20.70 6.32 23.10
CA GLU A 291 -20.03 5.64 24.23
C GLU A 291 -19.43 6.61 25.25
N ALA A 292 -19.45 7.92 24.97
CA ALA A 292 -18.98 8.98 25.86
C ALA A 292 -20.11 9.66 26.67
N ILE A 293 -21.35 9.17 26.63
CA ILE A 293 -22.50 9.81 27.30
C ILE A 293 -23.35 8.76 28.05
N VAL A 294 -22.86 8.28 29.19
CA VAL A 294 -23.71 7.74 30.28
C VAL A 294 -23.09 8.08 31.64
N ASP A 295 -23.87 8.85 32.41
CA ASP A 295 -23.90 9.13 33.85
C ASP A 295 -22.83 9.99 34.56
N ASP A 296 -23.33 11.07 35.16
CA ASP A 296 -22.68 12.01 36.06
C ASP A 296 -22.36 11.35 37.41
N SER A 297 -21.11 10.92 37.61
CA SER A 297 -20.48 10.99 38.94
C SER A 297 -18.97 10.80 38.82
N GLU A 298 -18.22 11.81 39.26
CA GLU A 298 -16.80 11.81 39.61
C GLU A 298 -16.00 10.53 39.28
N THR A 299 -15.14 10.56 38.25
CA THR A 299 -13.74 10.05 38.29
C THR A 299 -13.03 10.12 36.93
N GLU A 300 -11.75 10.52 37.01
CA GLU A 300 -10.61 10.32 36.11
C GLU A 300 -10.78 10.43 34.57
N HIS A 301 -10.09 11.44 34.00
CA HIS A 301 -9.86 11.59 32.57
C HIS A 301 -9.28 10.31 31.93
N PRO A 302 -9.65 10.00 30.66
CA PRO A 302 -9.16 8.80 29.98
C PRO A 302 -7.63 8.78 29.94
N PRO A 303 -7.00 7.61 30.13
CA PRO A 303 -5.55 7.51 30.17
C PRO A 303 -4.95 7.92 28.83
N TYR A 304 -3.98 8.83 28.92
CA TYR A 304 -3.07 9.24 27.85
C TYR A 304 -2.63 8.02 27.03
N ILE A 305 -2.91 8.02 25.72
CA ILE A 305 -2.47 6.95 24.81
C ILE A 305 -0.95 6.91 24.87
N LYS A 306 -0.39 5.80 25.38
CA LYS A 306 1.05 5.62 25.46
C LYS A 306 1.64 5.69 24.05
N SER A 307 2.48 6.70 23.85
CA SER A 307 3.25 6.95 22.64
C SER A 307 3.97 5.68 22.16
N THR A 308 4.03 5.47 20.84
CA THR A 308 4.83 4.37 20.28
C THR A 308 6.31 4.54 20.62
N LYS A 309 7.10 3.46 20.57
CA LYS A 309 8.53 3.49 20.93
C LYS A 309 9.31 4.56 20.13
N ASN A 310 8.95 4.73 18.84
CA ASN A 310 9.58 5.69 17.94
C ASN A 310 9.24 7.14 18.32
N GLU A 311 8.00 7.42 18.72
CA GLU A 311 7.58 8.77 19.13
C GLU A 311 8.41 9.30 20.31
N ARG A 312 8.73 8.46 21.30
CA ARG A 312 9.60 8.85 22.43
C ARG A 312 11.02 9.14 22.01
N GLU A 313 11.56 8.37 21.08
CA GLU A 313 12.92 8.58 20.56
C GLU A 313 12.99 9.90 19.78
N TYR A 314 11.95 10.24 19.00
CA TYR A 314 11.86 11.53 18.33
C TYR A 314 11.57 12.71 19.28
N GLU A 315 10.74 12.51 20.30
CA GLU A 315 10.48 13.51 21.35
C GLU A 315 11.77 13.83 22.10
N GLN A 316 12.56 12.82 22.47
CA GLN A 316 13.86 12.97 23.12
C GLN A 316 14.89 13.64 22.19
N LEU A 317 14.94 13.25 20.91
CA LEU A 317 15.83 13.87 19.94
C LEU A 317 15.48 15.35 19.71
N ALA A 318 14.19 15.65 19.58
CA ALA A 318 13.71 17.02 19.48
C ALA A 318 14.09 17.82 20.72
N PHE A 319 13.93 17.24 21.92
CA PHE A 319 14.34 17.83 23.18
C PHE A 319 15.85 18.10 23.26
N ASP A 320 16.68 17.14 22.84
CA ASP A 320 18.14 17.28 22.88
C ASP A 320 18.64 18.36 21.91
N LEU A 321 18.06 18.42 20.71
CA LEU A 321 18.31 19.49 19.73
C LEU A 321 17.84 20.85 20.26
N PHE A 322 16.68 20.86 20.92
CA PHE A 322 16.07 22.06 21.47
C PHE A 322 16.91 22.68 22.61
N LYS A 323 17.49 21.84 23.46
CA LYS A 323 18.41 22.25 24.53
C LYS A 323 19.69 22.92 24.01
N GLN A 324 20.08 22.65 22.77
CA GLN A 324 21.28 23.24 22.17
C GLN A 324 21.03 24.65 21.62
N GLU A 325 19.80 24.97 21.22
CA GLU A 325 19.44 26.22 20.51
C GLU A 325 18.84 27.29 21.42
N ILE A 326 18.34 26.93 22.61
CA ILE A 326 17.69 27.88 23.53
C ILE A 326 18.37 27.86 24.90
N GLU A 327 18.90 29.00 25.30
CA GLU A 327 19.30 29.28 26.68
C GLU A 327 18.03 29.50 27.53
N GLY A 328 17.91 28.79 28.66
CA GLY A 328 16.75 28.95 29.57
C GLY A 328 16.53 27.77 30.51
N GLN A 329 15.62 27.91 31.47
CA GLN A 329 15.24 26.81 32.36
C GLN A 329 14.10 25.99 31.74
N PHE A 330 14.40 24.75 31.39
CA PHE A 330 13.44 23.82 30.81
C PHE A 330 12.62 23.12 31.90
N LYS A 331 11.31 23.16 31.75
CA LYS A 331 10.38 22.34 32.52
C LYS A 331 9.58 21.47 31.56
N LYS A 332 9.65 20.16 31.71
CA LYS A 332 8.75 19.25 31.00
C LYS A 332 7.36 19.41 31.61
N ALA A 333 6.36 19.55 30.76
CA ALA A 333 4.98 19.64 31.21
C ALA A 333 4.56 18.30 31.81
N ASP A 334 3.88 18.32 32.95
CA ASP A 334 3.34 17.08 33.54
C ASP A 334 2.24 16.49 32.64
N THR A 335 1.93 15.20 32.81
CA THR A 335 1.05 14.40 31.93
C THR A 335 -0.38 14.92 31.72
N LEU A 336 -0.75 16.04 32.35
CA LEU A 336 -2.07 16.67 32.30
C LEU A 336 -2.05 18.07 31.66
N GLU A 337 -0.91 18.55 31.17
CA GLU A 337 -0.78 19.90 30.62
C GLU A 337 -0.95 19.94 29.10
N VAL A 338 -1.41 21.10 28.60
CA VAL A 338 -1.84 21.32 27.19
C VAL A 338 -0.64 21.57 26.25
N TYR A 339 0.59 21.53 26.73
CA TYR A 339 1.82 21.79 25.98
C TYR A 339 2.89 20.77 26.38
N ASP A 340 3.97 20.63 25.60
CA ASP A 340 4.99 19.61 25.86
C ASP A 340 6.08 20.11 26.81
N TYR A 341 6.47 21.38 26.68
CA TYR A 341 7.53 22.00 27.47
C TYR A 341 7.23 23.48 27.81
N GLU A 342 7.87 23.96 28.87
CA GLU A 342 7.93 25.37 29.23
C GLU A 342 9.38 25.85 29.35
N ILE A 343 9.69 26.99 28.74
CA ILE A 343 10.99 27.69 28.90
C ILE A 343 10.73 29.14 29.23
N ASP A 344 11.23 29.59 30.38
CA ASP A 344 11.16 31.00 30.80
C ASP A 344 9.75 31.62 30.63
N ASN A 345 8.72 30.84 30.99
CA ASN A 345 7.28 31.16 30.86
C ASN A 345 6.72 31.17 29.43
N VAL A 346 7.46 30.63 28.46
CA VAL A 346 6.99 30.38 27.09
C VAL A 346 6.59 28.92 26.98
N LYS A 347 5.35 28.66 26.53
CA LYS A 347 4.85 27.32 26.29
C LYS A 347 5.27 26.83 24.91
N VAL A 348 5.71 25.58 24.85
CA VAL A 348 6.32 25.00 23.66
C VAL A 348 5.56 23.72 23.29
N PHE A 349 5.14 23.68 22.03
CA PHE A 349 4.49 22.53 21.42
C PHE A 349 5.49 21.87 20.48
N VAL A 350 5.68 20.56 20.58
CA VAL A 350 6.54 19.77 19.70
C VAL A 350 5.64 18.96 18.79
N LYS A 351 5.66 19.29 17.49
CA LYS A 351 4.90 18.55 16.48
C LYS A 351 5.83 18.12 15.36
N TRP A 352 5.53 16.98 14.76
CA TRP A 352 6.27 16.46 13.62
C TRP A 352 5.41 16.50 12.36
N LEU A 353 6.09 16.59 11.22
CA LEU A 353 5.52 16.54 9.89
C LEU A 353 6.00 15.27 9.20
N GLU A 354 5.08 14.35 8.95
CA GLU A 354 5.35 13.15 8.17
C GLU A 354 5.49 13.52 6.69
N THR A 355 6.45 12.88 6.01
CA THR A 355 6.70 13.14 4.58
C THR A 355 5.49 12.73 3.73
N SER A 356 4.77 11.71 4.17
CA SER A 356 3.55 11.17 3.56
C SER A 356 2.30 12.01 3.84
N GLN A 357 2.27 12.76 4.95
CA GLN A 357 1.14 13.58 5.38
C GLN A 357 1.62 14.95 5.87
N PRO A 358 1.63 15.98 5.00
CA PRO A 358 2.15 17.31 5.33
C PRO A 358 1.12 18.13 6.13
N SER A 359 0.52 17.54 7.16
CA SER A 359 -0.42 18.21 8.05
C SER A 359 0.01 18.06 9.50
N LEU A 360 0.05 19.18 10.23
CA LEU A 360 0.26 19.17 11.67
C LEU A 360 -1.04 18.84 12.39
N GLN A 361 -0.93 18.02 13.43
CA GLN A 361 -2.05 17.59 14.24
C GLN A 361 -2.00 18.23 15.63
N PHE A 362 -3.10 18.88 16.00
CA PHE A 362 -3.31 19.41 17.35
C PHE A 362 -4.61 18.85 17.92
N THR A 363 -4.63 18.59 19.23
CA THR A 363 -5.90 18.40 19.95
C THR A 363 -6.68 19.71 19.98
N GLU A 364 -7.98 19.63 20.28
CA GLU A 364 -8.82 20.82 20.41
C GLU A 364 -8.34 21.74 21.55
N GLN A 365 -7.88 21.17 22.66
CA GLN A 365 -7.32 21.92 23.79
C GLN A 365 -6.00 22.60 23.42
N GLU A 366 -5.08 21.89 22.76
CA GLU A 366 -3.81 22.44 22.31
C GLU A 366 -4.02 23.63 21.36
N TRP A 367 -4.90 23.46 20.38
CA TRP A 367 -5.16 24.52 19.40
C TRP A 367 -5.82 25.75 20.06
N TYR A 368 -6.81 25.53 20.92
CA TYR A 368 -7.45 26.62 21.66
C TYR A 368 -6.44 27.38 22.53
N TYR A 369 -5.58 26.66 23.25
CA TYR A 369 -4.53 27.26 24.05
C TYR A 369 -3.55 28.10 23.22
N ILE A 370 -3.13 27.58 22.07
CA ILE A 370 -2.27 28.29 21.11
C ILE A 370 -2.93 29.58 20.62
N GLN A 371 -4.24 29.57 20.37
CA GLN A 371 -4.98 30.76 19.93
C GLN A 371 -5.08 31.81 21.05
N GLU A 372 -5.36 31.39 22.27
CA GLU A 372 -5.51 32.28 23.43
C GLU A 372 -4.18 32.89 23.88
N HIS A 373 -3.08 32.12 23.82
CA HIS A 373 -1.76 32.50 24.35
C HIS A 373 -0.72 32.72 23.24
N ASN A 374 -1.14 33.19 22.06
CA ASN A 374 -0.32 33.18 20.84
C ASN A 374 1.08 33.84 20.98
N ASP A 375 1.21 34.92 21.74
CA ASP A 375 2.50 35.62 21.98
C ASP A 375 3.43 34.89 22.96
N LYS A 376 2.88 33.94 23.73
CA LYS A 376 3.58 33.11 24.72
C LYS A 376 3.74 31.66 24.27
N CYS A 377 3.41 31.37 23.00
CA CYS A 377 3.50 30.03 22.43
C CYS A 377 4.56 29.98 21.33
N LYS A 378 5.39 28.94 21.39
CA LYS A 378 6.30 28.53 20.31
C LYS A 378 5.91 27.14 19.82
N LEU A 379 5.89 26.95 18.51
CA LEU A 379 5.75 25.63 17.91
C LEU A 379 7.11 25.18 17.39
N PHE A 380 7.58 24.05 17.89
CA PHE A 380 8.75 23.36 17.39
C PHE A 380 8.31 22.30 16.38
N LEU A 381 8.67 22.54 15.13
CA LEU A 381 8.26 21.70 14.01
C LEU A 381 9.42 20.82 13.56
N VAL A 382 9.29 19.51 13.76
CA VAL A 382 10.27 18.52 13.26
C VAL A 382 9.81 18.01 11.90
N LYS A 383 10.66 18.10 10.90
CA LYS A 383 10.41 17.65 9.51
C LYS A 383 11.37 16.54 9.16
N ASN A 384 10.99 15.74 8.16
CA ASN A 384 11.79 14.63 7.64
C ASN A 384 12.14 13.60 8.73
N ILE A 385 11.21 13.32 9.64
CA ILE A 385 11.41 12.37 10.74
C ILE A 385 11.76 10.96 10.24
N ASP A 386 11.32 10.61 9.02
CA ASP A 386 11.60 9.33 8.37
C ASP A 386 13.02 9.23 7.79
N THR A 387 13.84 10.28 7.96
CA THR A 387 15.20 10.35 7.41
C THR A 387 16.25 10.37 8.53
N ASN A 388 17.50 9.99 8.20
CA ASN A 388 18.64 10.09 9.13
C ASN A 388 19.07 11.54 9.44
N SER A 389 18.32 12.55 8.98
CA SER A 389 18.67 13.97 9.12
C SER A 389 17.41 14.81 9.30
N PRO A 390 16.75 14.73 10.46
CA PRO A 390 15.58 15.54 10.74
C PRO A 390 15.94 17.03 10.71
N ILE A 391 15.06 17.83 10.13
CA ILE A 391 15.21 19.29 10.08
C ILE A 391 14.19 19.88 11.04
N TYR A 392 14.60 20.84 11.85
CA TYR A 392 13.68 21.53 12.76
C TYR A 392 13.44 22.99 12.33
N GLU A 393 12.26 23.49 12.67
CA GLU A 393 11.87 24.89 12.49
C GLU A 393 11.15 25.39 13.74
N VAL A 394 11.55 26.54 14.27
CA VAL A 394 10.83 27.19 15.38
C VAL A 394 9.86 28.23 14.83
N VAL A 395 8.57 27.98 15.01
CA VAL A 395 7.49 28.89 14.60
C VAL A 395 7.05 29.73 15.79
N GLN A 396 7.51 30.97 15.82
CA GLN A 396 7.01 32.00 16.74
C GLN A 396 5.59 32.43 16.36
N ASN A 397 4.70 32.61 17.34
CA ASN A 397 3.30 33.00 17.13
C ASN A 397 2.55 32.05 16.17
N PRO A 398 2.44 30.75 16.50
CA PRO A 398 1.91 29.75 15.58
C PRO A 398 0.50 30.10 15.08
N ALA A 399 -0.39 30.61 15.92
CA ALA A 399 -1.77 30.94 15.51
C ALA A 399 -1.84 31.99 14.38
N LYS A 400 -0.84 32.87 14.24
CA LYS A 400 -0.78 33.87 13.16
C LYS A 400 -0.23 33.33 11.84
N LYS A 401 0.59 32.27 11.89
CA LYS A 401 1.33 31.73 10.73
C LYS A 401 0.71 30.46 10.15
N LEU A 402 -0.28 29.92 10.85
CA LEU A 402 -0.87 28.63 10.58
C LEU A 402 -2.35 28.81 10.28
N GLN A 403 -2.82 28.19 9.20
CA GLN A 403 -4.25 28.09 8.91
C GLN A 403 -4.75 26.72 9.35
N ALA A 404 -5.56 26.71 10.41
CA ALA A 404 -6.17 25.50 10.91
C ALA A 404 -7.43 25.16 10.14
N LYS A 405 -7.48 23.94 9.61
CA LYS A 405 -8.70 23.34 9.07
C LYS A 405 -9.18 22.31 10.09
N LYS A 406 -10.39 22.51 10.62
CA LYS A 406 -11.00 21.53 11.54
C LYS A 406 -11.21 20.24 10.74
N VAL A 407 -10.53 19.16 11.13
CA VAL A 407 -10.69 17.85 10.51
C VAL A 407 -11.26 16.92 11.56
N ILE A 408 -12.55 16.64 11.45
CA ILE A 408 -13.20 15.68 12.35
C ILE A 408 -12.70 14.29 11.94
N LYS A 409 -11.68 13.76 12.65
CA LYS A 409 -11.18 12.39 12.45
C LYS A 409 -12.14 11.41 13.13
N LYS A 410 -12.39 10.27 12.48
CA LYS A 410 -13.42 9.28 12.82
C LYS A 410 -13.18 8.48 14.12
N SER A 411 -12.28 8.91 15.01
CA SER A 411 -11.91 8.20 16.24
C SER A 411 -11.80 9.17 17.42
N ILE A 412 -12.89 9.33 18.19
CA ILE A 412 -13.05 9.85 19.57
C ILE A 412 -12.33 11.18 19.93
N SER A 413 -11.62 11.83 19.00
CA SER A 413 -10.87 13.06 19.24
C SER A 413 -11.00 14.00 18.06
N THR A 414 -11.37 15.25 18.35
CA THR A 414 -11.29 16.35 17.40
C THR A 414 -9.81 16.69 17.20
N VAL A 415 -9.32 16.55 15.96
CA VAL A 415 -7.92 16.87 15.61
C VAL A 415 -7.91 18.00 14.58
N TRP A 416 -7.14 19.04 14.83
CA TRP A 416 -6.94 20.12 13.86
C TRP A 416 -5.83 19.73 12.89
N SER A 417 -6.08 19.86 11.59
CA SER A 417 -5.07 19.72 10.54
C SER A 417 -4.67 21.10 10.06
N ILE A 418 -3.39 21.40 10.08
CA ILE A 418 -2.91 22.75 9.79
C ILE A 418 -1.99 22.77 8.57
N GLN A 419 -2.24 23.73 7.67
CA GLN A 419 -1.35 24.05 6.55
C GLN A 419 -0.59 25.35 6.85
N LYS A 420 0.70 25.37 6.49
CA LYS A 420 1.54 26.57 6.56
C LYS A 420 1.17 27.50 5.40
N GLN A 421 1.03 28.80 5.67
CA GLN A 421 0.81 29.82 4.64
C GLN A 421 2.01 29.97 3.72
#